data_AF-A0AA42H111-F1
#
_entry.id   AF-A0AA42H111-F1
#
_cell.length_a   1.000
_cell.length_b   1.000
_cell.length_c   1.000
_cell.angle_alpha   90.00
_cell.angle_beta   90.00
_cell.angle_gamma   90.00
#
_symmetry.space_group_name_H-M   'P 1'
#
loop_
_entity.id
_entity.type
_entity.pdbx_description
1 polymer ?
#
loop_
_entity_poly.entity_id
_entity_poly.type
_entity_poly.pdbx_seq_one_letter_code
_entity_poly.pdbx_strand_id
1 'polypeptide(L)'
;MFDLVSHYWPHILFVLSVVLGAIAAIHATMTKEEVRTAIGWVGVIVLSPIVGAVVYAIAGVNRIRRSTLSHQRANRGKIALYHLSHFDTTNDLVRAAFGRQFGAMKILGDAVSLYDFTSGNNIDMLETGDEAYAAMLDAIGRAERSIMLETYIFDRDGIGEVFADALGDAVRRGVEVRVLVDAVGARYSFPSIVKLLKDKGVAVDVFNGNIIIGLRLPYANLRTHRKILIVDGKIAFTGGMNIRAGFVRRIAGDAVAFDTHFKLEGPAIADLFHIASEDWRFATGELLTGEAWKIAPPENPPGTGTLVRVVGSGPDKNVETNQRMMMGAFSIAEQHILIMTPYLLPDRELISALVTAARRGVSVDIVVPGVNNLKLVDRAMRAQFDQLLKDGCRIWRAGGAFNHSKLMTIDGAWSYVGSSNIDPRSLRLNFEVDLEILDRDVARQVEERIGKVIEDSREVNLARLKSRPFLERLLDRIIWLGSPYL
;
A
#
# COMPACT_ATOMS: atom_id res chain seq x y z
N MET A 1 -15.48 -47.34 28.73
CA MET A 1 -14.92 -46.19 27.96
C MET A 1 -14.09 -45.29 28.87
N PHE A 2 -14.62 -44.86 30.03
CA PHE A 2 -13.86 -44.09 31.03
C PHE A 2 -12.63 -44.83 31.56
N ASP A 3 -12.72 -46.13 31.85
CA ASP A 3 -11.58 -46.91 32.35
C ASP A 3 -10.45 -47.10 31.33
N LEU A 4 -10.79 -47.17 30.05
CA LEU A 4 -9.80 -47.26 28.97
C LEU A 4 -9.06 -45.93 28.83
N VAL A 5 -9.79 -44.81 28.86
CA VAL A 5 -9.19 -43.47 28.78
C VAL A 5 -8.36 -43.19 30.02
N SER A 6 -8.85 -43.51 31.22
CA SER A 6 -8.11 -43.27 32.47
C SER A 6 -6.85 -44.14 32.58
N HIS A 7 -6.84 -45.33 31.99
CA HIS A 7 -5.67 -46.20 32.01
C HIS A 7 -4.63 -45.82 30.94
N TYR A 8 -5.07 -45.41 29.74
CA TYR A 8 -4.18 -45.19 28.60
C TYR A 8 -3.98 -43.72 28.21
N TRP A 9 -4.53 -42.75 28.97
CA TRP A 9 -4.40 -41.33 28.62
C TRP A 9 -2.97 -40.86 28.33
N PRO A 10 -1.88 -41.33 29.00
CA PRO A 10 -0.53 -40.88 28.67
C PRO A 10 -0.08 -41.39 27.29
N HIS A 11 -0.50 -42.60 26.92
CA HIS A 11 -0.15 -43.22 25.64
C HIS A 11 -0.95 -42.57 24.51
N ILE A 12 -2.24 -42.31 24.75
CA ILE A 12 -3.10 -41.55 23.84
C ILE A 12 -2.52 -40.15 23.62
N LEU A 13 -2.14 -39.47 24.69
CA LEU A 13 -1.54 -38.13 24.62
C LEU A 13 -0.20 -38.15 23.87
N PHE A 14 0.65 -39.15 24.12
CA PHE A 14 1.90 -39.33 23.39
C PHE A 14 1.69 -39.54 21.89
N VAL A 15 0.81 -40.47 21.51
CA VAL A 15 0.48 -40.72 20.10
C VAL A 15 -0.11 -39.47 19.45
N LEU A 16 -1.04 -38.78 20.12
CA LEU A 16 -1.62 -37.54 19.63
C LEU A 16 -0.56 -36.44 19.46
N SER A 17 0.34 -36.29 20.43
CA SER A 17 1.47 -35.36 20.40
C SER A 17 2.39 -35.62 19.20
N VAL A 18 2.78 -36.87 18.99
CA VAL A 18 3.63 -37.26 17.84
C VAL A 18 2.92 -37.04 16.52
N VAL A 19 1.66 -37.46 16.38
CA VAL A 19 0.91 -37.34 15.12
C VAL A 19 0.65 -35.87 14.78
N LEU A 20 0.11 -35.08 15.72
CA LEU A 20 -0.16 -33.66 15.48
C LEU A 20 1.13 -32.89 15.24
N GLY A 21 2.16 -33.13 16.05
CA GLY A 21 3.46 -32.50 15.92
C GLY A 21 4.13 -32.83 14.58
N ALA A 22 4.16 -34.10 14.17
CA ALA A 22 4.75 -34.52 12.91
C ALA A 22 4.02 -33.90 11.71
N ILE A 23 2.68 -33.97 11.68
CA ILE A 23 1.88 -33.38 10.60
C ILE A 23 2.12 -31.86 10.51
N ALA A 24 2.07 -31.16 11.65
CA ALA A 24 2.27 -29.72 11.69
C ALA A 24 3.70 -29.33 11.28
N ALA A 25 4.72 -30.05 11.76
CA ALA A 25 6.12 -29.80 11.43
C ALA A 25 6.40 -30.10 9.96
N ILE A 26 5.91 -31.20 9.41
CA ILE A 26 6.00 -31.51 7.97
C ILE A 26 5.31 -30.41 7.17
N HIS A 27 4.09 -30.01 7.54
CA HIS A 27 3.40 -28.93 6.86
C HIS A 27 4.19 -27.61 6.93
N ALA A 28 4.75 -27.24 8.09
CA ALA A 28 5.61 -26.06 8.24
C ALA A 28 6.84 -26.13 7.34
N THR A 29 7.58 -27.24 7.35
CA THR A 29 8.76 -27.44 6.51
C THR A 29 8.43 -27.40 5.02
N MET A 30 7.30 -27.96 4.60
CA MET A 30 6.92 -28.06 3.19
C MET A 30 6.25 -26.79 2.63
N THR A 31 5.77 -25.88 3.48
CA THR A 31 4.99 -24.71 3.02
C THR A 31 5.60 -23.36 3.35
N LYS A 32 6.59 -23.29 4.25
CA LYS A 32 7.28 -22.05 4.58
C LYS A 32 8.44 -21.83 3.61
N GLU A 33 8.38 -20.73 2.88
CA GLU A 33 9.40 -20.34 1.89
C GLU A 33 10.67 -19.80 2.57
N GLU A 34 10.55 -19.18 3.76
CA GLU A 34 11.69 -18.69 4.53
C GLU A 34 12.15 -19.68 5.61
N VAL A 35 13.43 -20.06 5.57
CA VAL A 35 14.06 -21.01 6.51
C VAL A 35 13.92 -20.58 7.97
N ARG A 36 14.11 -19.29 8.28
CA ARG A 36 13.99 -18.77 9.66
C ARG A 36 12.57 -18.95 10.20
N THR A 37 11.56 -18.66 9.37
CA THR A 37 10.16 -18.84 9.71
C THR A 37 9.81 -20.33 9.85
N ALA A 38 10.32 -21.18 8.96
CA ALA A 38 10.14 -22.63 9.03
C ALA A 38 10.72 -23.20 10.34
N ILE A 39 11.98 -22.88 10.65
CA ILE A 39 12.66 -23.32 11.88
C ILE A 39 11.92 -22.80 13.12
N GLY A 40 11.46 -21.54 13.12
CA GLY A 40 10.70 -20.99 14.24
C GLY A 40 9.42 -21.80 14.53
N TRP A 41 8.63 -22.09 13.50
CA TRP A 41 7.42 -22.90 13.65
C TRP A 41 7.72 -24.35 14.02
N VAL A 42 8.66 -25.00 13.32
CA VAL A 42 9.08 -26.38 13.62
C VAL A 42 9.62 -26.46 15.05
N GLY A 43 10.40 -25.49 15.51
CA GLY A 43 10.91 -25.43 16.88
C GLY A 43 9.80 -25.34 17.93
N VAL A 44 8.82 -24.44 17.73
CA VAL A 44 7.64 -24.33 18.61
C VAL A 44 6.85 -25.64 18.64
N ILE A 45 6.68 -26.29 17.49
CA ILE A 45 5.98 -27.57 17.37
C ILE A 45 6.77 -28.69 18.05
N VAL A 46 8.08 -28.79 17.85
CA VAL A 46 8.89 -29.85 18.48
C VAL A 46 8.95 -29.69 20.00
N LEU A 47 9.07 -28.46 20.51
CA LEU A 47 9.10 -28.18 21.95
C LEU A 47 7.73 -28.36 22.62
N SER A 48 6.64 -28.15 21.89
CA SER A 48 5.28 -28.37 22.38
C SER A 48 4.39 -28.92 21.25
N PRO A 49 4.36 -30.24 21.02
CA PRO A 49 3.73 -30.78 19.81
C PRO A 49 2.23 -30.56 19.70
N ILE A 50 1.51 -30.54 20.82
CA ILE A 50 0.06 -30.29 20.81
C ILE A 50 -0.21 -28.78 20.72
N VAL A 51 0.29 -27.99 21.68
CA VAL A 51 0.01 -26.55 21.73
C VAL A 51 0.63 -25.85 20.53
N GLY A 52 1.88 -26.19 20.19
CA GLY A 52 2.59 -25.66 19.03
C GLY A 52 1.91 -26.00 17.71
N ALA A 53 1.40 -27.22 17.53
CA ALA A 53 0.61 -27.56 16.34
C ALA A 53 -0.70 -26.77 16.27
N VAL A 54 -1.40 -26.55 17.40
CA VAL A 54 -2.62 -25.74 17.44
C VAL A 54 -2.32 -24.26 17.12
N VAL A 55 -1.30 -23.68 17.75
CA VAL A 55 -0.87 -22.30 17.49
C VAL A 55 -0.45 -22.15 16.01
N TYR A 56 0.29 -23.13 15.47
CA TYR A 56 0.64 -23.16 14.05
C TYR A 56 -0.58 -23.26 13.14
N ALA A 57 -1.56 -24.10 13.47
CA ALA A 57 -2.78 -24.24 12.68
C ALA A 57 -3.62 -22.95 12.64
N ILE A 58 -3.57 -22.16 13.73
CA ILE A 58 -4.28 -20.88 13.85
C ILE A 58 -3.52 -19.74 13.15
N ALA A 59 -2.23 -19.59 13.42
CA ALA A 59 -1.45 -18.41 13.01
C ALA A 59 -0.38 -18.70 11.94
N GLY A 60 0.11 -19.93 11.85
CA GLY A 60 1.17 -20.31 10.92
C GLY A 60 0.66 -20.73 9.54
N VAL A 61 -0.56 -21.24 9.40
CA VAL A 61 -1.11 -21.64 8.09
C VAL A 61 -1.70 -20.42 7.36
N ASN A 62 -1.11 -20.04 6.21
CA ASN A 62 -1.62 -18.93 5.40
C ASN A 62 -2.87 -19.37 4.61
N ARG A 63 -4.06 -19.06 5.13
CA ARG A 63 -5.35 -19.44 4.52
C ARG A 63 -5.88 -18.40 3.50
N ILE A 64 -5.41 -17.15 3.58
CA ILE A 64 -5.86 -16.07 2.69
C ILE A 64 -5.45 -16.37 1.24
N ARG A 65 -4.21 -16.82 1.02
CA ARG A 65 -3.68 -17.19 -0.31
C ARG A 65 -4.55 -18.23 -1.04
N ARG A 66 -5.38 -19.02 -0.35
CA ARG A 66 -6.20 -20.08 -0.98
C ARG A 66 -7.61 -19.63 -1.38
N SER A 67 -8.22 -18.66 -0.71
CA SER A 67 -9.62 -18.24 -0.97
C SER A 67 -9.75 -17.08 -1.96
N THR A 68 -8.77 -16.18 -2.01
CA THR A 68 -8.68 -15.13 -3.04
C THR A 68 -8.35 -15.72 -4.41
N LEU A 69 -7.67 -16.88 -4.46
CA LEU A 69 -7.46 -17.65 -5.70
C LEU A 69 -8.77 -18.10 -6.37
N SER A 70 -9.84 -18.36 -5.61
CA SER A 70 -11.10 -18.83 -6.19
C SER A 70 -11.98 -17.70 -6.74
N HIS A 71 -11.78 -16.45 -6.30
CA HIS A 71 -12.59 -15.32 -6.71
C HIS A 71 -11.99 -14.56 -7.92
N GLN A 72 -10.65 -14.45 -8.00
CA GLN A 72 -9.99 -13.74 -9.11
C GLN A 72 -10.00 -14.49 -10.46
N ARG A 73 -10.25 -15.80 -10.47
CA ARG A 73 -10.38 -16.56 -11.73
C ARG A 73 -11.71 -16.36 -12.44
N ALA A 74 -12.72 -15.80 -11.75
CA ALA A 74 -14.09 -15.82 -12.25
C ALA A 74 -14.47 -14.66 -13.16
N ASN A 75 -13.72 -13.54 -13.19
CA ASN A 75 -13.97 -12.47 -14.16
C ASN A 75 -12.75 -11.55 -14.28
N ARG A 76 -11.85 -11.82 -15.25
CA ARG A 76 -11.19 -10.70 -15.94
C ARG A 76 -12.34 -9.93 -16.60
N GLY A 77 -12.58 -8.67 -16.22
CA GLY A 77 -13.52 -7.79 -16.91
C GLY A 77 -13.09 -7.59 -18.36
N LYS A 78 -13.38 -8.57 -19.23
CA LYS A 78 -12.79 -8.70 -20.57
C LYS A 78 -13.28 -7.65 -21.57
N ILE A 79 -14.31 -6.88 -21.24
CA ILE A 79 -14.89 -5.92 -22.17
C ILE A 79 -14.18 -4.56 -22.07
N ALA A 80 -13.95 -4.03 -20.86
CA ALA A 80 -13.28 -2.73 -20.69
C ALA A 80 -11.77 -2.77 -20.97
N LEU A 81 -11.04 -3.79 -20.48
CA LEU A 81 -9.60 -3.92 -20.72
C LEU A 81 -9.25 -4.14 -22.20
N TYR A 82 -10.11 -4.80 -22.97
CA TYR A 82 -9.85 -5.02 -24.40
C TYR A 82 -9.92 -3.73 -25.22
N HIS A 83 -10.81 -2.79 -24.85
CA HIS A 83 -10.89 -1.51 -25.54
C HIS A 83 -9.68 -0.61 -25.29
N LEU A 84 -9.02 -0.76 -24.14
CA LEU A 84 -7.88 0.08 -23.75
C LEU A 84 -6.52 -0.52 -24.07
N SER A 85 -6.41 -1.78 -24.50
CA SER A 85 -5.13 -2.40 -24.85
C SER A 85 -4.38 -1.70 -25.99
N HIS A 86 -5.05 -0.86 -26.77
CA HIS A 86 -4.40 -0.03 -27.80
C HIS A 86 -3.55 1.10 -27.19
N PHE A 87 -3.76 1.43 -25.92
CA PHE A 87 -2.93 2.37 -25.16
C PHE A 87 -1.72 1.71 -24.51
N ASP A 88 -1.61 0.38 -24.59
CA ASP A 88 -0.47 -0.36 -24.03
C ASP A 88 0.82 0.12 -24.70
N THR A 89 1.79 0.42 -23.85
CA THR A 89 3.06 0.99 -24.26
C THR A 89 3.97 -0.12 -24.75
N THR A 90 4.66 0.08 -25.86
CA THR A 90 5.67 -0.87 -26.35
C THR A 90 7.00 -0.66 -25.62
N ASN A 91 7.81 -1.72 -25.55
CA ASN A 91 9.15 -1.60 -24.96
C ASN A 91 10.07 -0.70 -25.81
N ASP A 92 9.89 -0.68 -27.12
CA ASP A 92 10.68 0.17 -28.02
C ASP A 92 10.40 1.66 -27.78
N LEU A 93 9.13 2.01 -27.52
CA LEU A 93 8.76 3.38 -27.14
C LEU A 93 9.48 3.81 -25.85
N VAL A 94 9.43 2.96 -24.80
CA VAL A 94 10.11 3.26 -23.52
C VAL A 94 11.62 3.40 -23.71
N ARG A 95 12.24 2.49 -24.47
CA ARG A 95 13.68 2.53 -24.73
C ARG A 95 14.10 3.78 -25.50
N ALA A 96 13.30 4.18 -26.49
CA ALA A 96 13.57 5.37 -27.29
C ALA A 96 13.42 6.67 -26.48
N ALA A 97 12.41 6.76 -25.62
CA ALA A 97 12.11 7.98 -24.86
C ALA A 97 12.92 8.12 -23.55
N PHE A 98 13.15 7.01 -22.84
CA PHE A 98 13.70 7.05 -21.48
C PHE A 98 15.04 6.33 -21.34
N GLY A 99 15.33 5.33 -22.17
CA GLY A 99 16.59 4.58 -22.16
C GLY A 99 16.41 3.08 -21.96
N ARG A 100 17.50 2.33 -22.17
CA ARG A 100 17.47 0.85 -22.11
C ARG A 100 17.14 0.32 -20.72
N GLN A 101 17.60 1.00 -19.69
CA GLN A 101 17.37 0.66 -18.29
C GLN A 101 15.88 0.71 -17.94
N PHE A 102 15.15 1.73 -18.38
CA PHE A 102 13.70 1.81 -18.18
C PHE A 102 12.91 0.84 -19.06
N GLY A 103 13.44 0.46 -20.23
CA GLY A 103 12.91 -0.67 -20.99
C GLY A 103 13.01 -1.99 -20.22
N ALA A 104 14.10 -2.22 -19.48
CA ALA A 104 14.21 -3.38 -18.59
C ALA A 104 13.21 -3.30 -17.42
N MET A 105 13.01 -2.11 -16.86
CA MET A 105 12.00 -1.88 -15.80
C MET A 105 10.58 -2.16 -16.30
N LYS A 106 10.24 -1.72 -17.52
CA LYS A 106 8.95 -2.03 -18.14
C LYS A 106 8.71 -3.54 -18.22
N ILE A 107 9.67 -4.30 -18.73
CA ILE A 107 9.60 -5.77 -18.84
C ILE A 107 9.36 -6.41 -17.47
N LEU A 108 10.12 -5.97 -16.45
CA LEU A 108 9.95 -6.48 -15.10
C LEU A 108 8.53 -6.22 -14.59
N GLY A 109 8.05 -4.99 -14.71
CA GLY A 109 6.75 -4.64 -14.18
C GLY A 109 5.58 -5.27 -14.95
N ASP A 110 5.69 -5.54 -16.26
CA ASP A 110 4.70 -6.35 -17.01
C ASP A 110 4.65 -7.79 -16.45
N ALA A 111 5.78 -8.30 -15.92
CA ALA A 111 5.86 -9.65 -15.38
C ALA A 111 5.36 -9.78 -13.93
N VAL A 112 5.37 -8.70 -13.14
CA VAL A 112 5.03 -8.74 -11.71
C VAL A 112 3.76 -7.97 -11.33
N SER A 113 3.33 -7.02 -12.16
CA SER A 113 2.05 -6.31 -12.00
C SER A 113 0.92 -7.07 -12.71
N LEU A 114 -0.31 -6.78 -12.30
CA LEU A 114 -1.49 -7.26 -13.01
C LEU A 114 -1.78 -6.47 -14.29
N TYR A 115 -1.34 -5.21 -14.34
CA TYR A 115 -1.67 -4.26 -15.39
C TYR A 115 -0.42 -3.87 -16.18
N ASP A 116 -0.64 -3.64 -17.47
CA ASP A 116 0.39 -3.19 -18.38
C ASP A 116 0.60 -1.68 -18.26
N PHE A 117 1.69 -1.22 -18.88
CA PHE A 117 2.02 0.19 -18.91
C PHE A 117 1.19 0.91 -19.97
N THR A 118 0.43 1.94 -19.62
CA THR A 118 -0.45 2.66 -20.55
C THR A 118 0.09 4.05 -20.90
N SER A 119 -0.16 4.46 -22.14
CA SER A 119 0.05 5.81 -22.65
C SER A 119 -1.26 6.60 -22.65
N GLY A 120 -1.24 7.87 -23.03
CA GLY A 120 -2.43 8.72 -23.14
C GLY A 120 -2.98 9.21 -21.81
N ASN A 121 -2.21 9.08 -20.72
CA ASN A 121 -2.62 9.59 -19.42
C ASN A 121 -2.23 11.06 -19.26
N ASN A 122 -2.95 11.77 -18.42
CA ASN A 122 -2.53 13.04 -17.83
C ASN A 122 -2.52 12.88 -16.31
N ILE A 123 -1.49 13.41 -15.66
CA ILE A 123 -1.33 13.31 -14.21
C ILE A 123 -0.92 14.64 -13.59
N ASP A 124 -1.69 15.10 -12.62
CA ASP A 124 -1.41 16.31 -11.86
C ASP A 124 -1.07 15.94 -10.42
N MET A 125 0.08 16.39 -9.92
CA MET A 125 0.48 16.20 -8.53
C MET A 125 -0.19 17.26 -7.65
N LEU A 126 -0.83 16.81 -6.57
CA LEU A 126 -1.54 17.63 -5.58
C LEU A 126 -0.74 17.57 -4.27
N GLU A 127 -0.15 18.70 -3.88
CA GLU A 127 0.91 18.77 -2.89
C GLU A 127 0.41 18.94 -1.45
N THR A 128 -0.85 19.33 -1.29
CA THR A 128 -1.44 19.61 0.02
C THR A 128 -2.85 19.05 0.12
N GLY A 129 -3.35 18.88 1.36
CA GLY A 129 -4.73 18.47 1.56
C GLY A 129 -5.72 19.52 1.08
N ASP A 130 -5.39 20.80 1.19
CA ASP A 130 -6.26 21.88 0.68
C ASP A 130 -6.42 21.79 -0.84
N GLU A 131 -5.34 21.56 -1.59
CA GLU A 131 -5.39 21.34 -3.05
C GLU A 131 -6.13 20.05 -3.41
N ALA A 132 -5.76 18.94 -2.76
CA ALA A 132 -6.29 17.63 -3.08
C ALA A 132 -7.79 17.55 -2.81
N TYR A 133 -8.23 17.98 -1.63
CA TYR A 133 -9.64 17.94 -1.26
C TYR A 133 -10.48 18.91 -2.10
N ALA A 134 -9.96 20.09 -2.44
CA ALA A 134 -10.67 21.00 -3.33
C ALA A 134 -10.91 20.37 -4.71
N ALA A 135 -9.89 19.74 -5.31
CA ALA A 135 -10.02 19.06 -6.59
C ALA A 135 -10.98 17.86 -6.54
N MET A 136 -10.90 17.05 -5.47
CA MET A 136 -11.80 15.91 -5.26
C MET A 136 -13.26 16.37 -5.09
N LEU A 137 -13.50 17.42 -4.29
CA LEU A 137 -14.84 17.96 -4.05
C LEU A 137 -15.43 18.61 -5.30
N ASP A 138 -14.63 19.32 -6.12
CA ASP A 138 -15.08 19.84 -7.41
C ASP A 138 -15.48 18.71 -8.36
N ALA A 139 -14.69 17.64 -8.43
CA ALA A 139 -15.03 16.47 -9.24
C ALA A 139 -16.34 15.81 -8.77
N ILE A 140 -16.51 15.59 -7.45
CA ILE A 140 -17.76 15.07 -6.86
C ILE A 140 -18.95 15.99 -7.16
N GLY A 141 -18.75 17.31 -7.09
CA GLY A 141 -19.76 18.31 -7.39
C GLY A 141 -20.23 18.29 -8.84
N ARG A 142 -19.34 17.95 -9.78
CA ARG A 142 -19.61 17.86 -11.22
C ARG A 142 -20.01 16.47 -11.72
N ALA A 143 -19.98 15.46 -10.85
CA ALA A 143 -20.31 14.10 -11.23
C ALA A 143 -21.72 13.99 -11.83
N GLU A 144 -21.85 13.26 -12.93
CA GLU A 144 -23.10 13.08 -13.68
C GLU A 144 -23.62 11.64 -13.66
N ARG A 145 -22.75 10.64 -13.47
CA ARG A 145 -23.09 9.22 -13.62
C ARG A 145 -22.77 8.41 -12.40
N SER A 146 -21.52 8.44 -11.95
CA SER A 146 -21.08 7.60 -10.84
C SER A 146 -19.89 8.15 -10.06
N ILE A 147 -19.82 7.77 -8.79
CA ILE A 147 -18.70 8.02 -7.90
C ILE A 147 -18.36 6.73 -7.17
N MET A 148 -17.11 6.27 -7.29
CA MET A 148 -16.55 5.21 -6.45
C MET A 148 -15.46 5.81 -5.56
N LEU A 149 -15.63 5.72 -4.24
CA LEU A 149 -14.64 6.15 -3.27
C LEU A 149 -14.22 4.96 -2.41
N GLU A 150 -12.94 4.63 -2.41
CA GLU A 150 -12.32 3.71 -1.48
C GLU A 150 -11.25 4.46 -0.68
N THR A 151 -11.26 4.33 0.65
CA THR A 151 -10.22 4.94 1.47
C THR A 151 -9.96 4.18 2.76
N TYR A 152 -8.73 4.28 3.27
CA TYR A 152 -8.37 3.71 4.57
C TYR A 152 -9.08 4.46 5.70
N ILE A 153 -8.77 5.75 5.92
CA ILE A 153 -9.43 6.56 6.96
C ILE A 153 -10.31 7.63 6.33
N PHE A 154 -11.55 7.68 6.82
CA PHE A 154 -12.50 8.75 6.57
C PHE A 154 -13.05 9.20 7.93
N ASP A 155 -12.54 10.31 8.46
CA ASP A 155 -12.98 10.82 9.75
C ASP A 155 -14.23 11.69 9.60
N ARG A 156 -15.20 11.56 10.50
CA ARG A 156 -16.31 12.50 10.63
C ARG A 156 -15.86 13.75 11.40
N ASP A 157 -15.03 14.55 10.75
CA ASP A 157 -14.61 15.87 11.22
C ASP A 157 -15.08 16.96 10.23
N GLY A 158 -14.58 18.19 10.40
CA GLY A 158 -15.04 19.32 9.60
C GLY A 158 -14.81 19.18 8.08
N ILE A 159 -13.81 18.40 7.63
CA ILE A 159 -13.65 18.13 6.18
C ILE A 159 -14.43 16.88 5.78
N GLY A 160 -14.49 15.88 6.66
CA GLY A 160 -15.25 14.68 6.35
C GLY A 160 -16.76 14.90 6.24
N GLU A 161 -17.33 15.81 7.03
CA GLU A 161 -18.73 16.20 6.89
C GLU A 161 -18.99 16.90 5.55
N VAL A 162 -18.05 17.72 5.06
CA VAL A 162 -18.12 18.35 3.73
C VAL A 162 -18.11 17.31 2.61
N PHE A 163 -17.24 16.29 2.71
CA PHE A 163 -17.26 15.17 1.77
C PHE A 163 -18.58 14.39 1.84
N ALA A 164 -19.08 14.09 3.03
CA ALA A 164 -20.35 13.39 3.19
C ALA A 164 -21.52 14.18 2.60
N ASP A 165 -21.57 15.50 2.82
CA ASP A 165 -22.54 16.41 2.21
C ASP A 165 -22.46 16.35 0.68
N ALA A 166 -21.28 16.51 0.10
CA ALA A 166 -21.08 16.50 -1.35
C ALA A 166 -21.47 15.16 -2.01
N LEU A 167 -21.15 14.03 -1.36
CA LEU A 167 -21.57 12.69 -1.81
C LEU A 167 -23.09 12.51 -1.70
N GLY A 168 -23.70 12.98 -0.62
CA GLY A 168 -25.16 12.99 -0.46
C GLY A 168 -25.85 13.86 -1.51
N ASP A 169 -25.27 15.01 -1.86
CA ASP A 169 -25.73 15.86 -2.96
C ASP A 169 -25.68 15.15 -4.31
N ALA A 170 -24.60 14.40 -4.58
CA ALA A 170 -24.50 13.61 -5.79
C ALA A 170 -25.61 12.55 -5.87
N VAL A 171 -25.90 11.83 -4.78
CA VAL A 171 -27.03 10.90 -4.71
C VAL A 171 -28.36 11.61 -5.01
N ARG A 172 -28.58 12.81 -4.46
CA ARG A 172 -29.80 13.61 -4.72
C ARG A 172 -29.93 14.03 -6.19
N ARG A 173 -28.81 14.21 -6.90
CA ARG A 173 -28.79 14.47 -8.35
C ARG A 173 -29.00 13.22 -9.21
N GLY A 174 -29.07 12.03 -8.60
CA GLY A 174 -29.24 10.76 -9.30
C GLY A 174 -27.93 10.07 -9.70
N VAL A 175 -26.78 10.52 -9.17
CA VAL A 175 -25.47 9.90 -9.39
C VAL A 175 -25.38 8.61 -8.57
N GLU A 176 -24.87 7.52 -9.18
CA GLU A 176 -24.59 6.28 -8.47
C GLU A 176 -23.34 6.41 -7.60
N VAL A 177 -23.51 6.47 -6.28
CA VAL A 177 -22.38 6.64 -5.35
C VAL A 177 -22.11 5.36 -4.58
N ARG A 178 -20.85 4.93 -4.51
CA ARG A 178 -20.36 3.80 -3.71
C ARG A 178 -19.16 4.21 -2.88
N VAL A 179 -19.21 3.97 -1.58
CA VAL A 179 -18.14 4.32 -0.64
C VAL A 179 -17.69 3.11 0.16
N LEU A 180 -16.42 2.76 0.06
CA LEU A 180 -15.79 1.70 0.82
C LEU A 180 -14.76 2.28 1.80
N VAL A 181 -14.92 1.98 3.09
CA VAL A 181 -13.97 2.40 4.13
C VAL A 181 -13.36 1.17 4.79
N ASP A 182 -12.07 1.19 5.12
CA ASP A 182 -11.45 0.08 5.87
C ASP A 182 -12.07 -0.12 7.26
N ALA A 183 -12.22 -1.37 7.72
CA ALA A 183 -12.80 -1.68 9.04
C ALA A 183 -12.05 -1.11 10.24
N VAL A 184 -10.72 -1.01 10.19
CA VAL A 184 -9.95 -0.34 11.25
C VAL A 184 -9.99 1.15 11.07
N GLY A 185 -9.86 1.62 9.83
CA GLY A 185 -10.03 3.03 9.48
C GLY A 185 -11.33 3.64 10.02
N ALA A 186 -12.46 2.98 9.76
CA ALA A 186 -13.78 3.39 10.21
C ALA A 186 -13.95 3.43 11.74
N ARG A 187 -13.10 2.71 12.50
CA ARG A 187 -13.10 2.73 13.97
C ARG A 187 -12.38 3.95 14.55
N TYR A 188 -11.52 4.62 13.78
CA TYR A 188 -10.90 5.87 14.22
C TYR A 188 -11.89 7.05 14.21
N SER A 189 -12.93 6.99 13.37
CA SER A 189 -13.97 8.02 13.30
C SER A 189 -14.96 7.89 14.45
N PHE A 190 -14.91 8.83 15.40
CA PHE A 190 -15.97 9.03 16.39
C PHE A 190 -16.40 10.50 16.44
N PRO A 191 -17.68 10.82 16.13
CA PRO A 191 -18.77 9.91 15.73
C PRO A 191 -18.53 9.21 14.38
N SER A 192 -19.29 8.17 14.07
CA SER A 192 -19.06 7.34 12.86
C SER A 192 -19.42 8.07 11.56
N ILE A 193 -18.47 8.12 10.62
CA ILE A 193 -18.71 8.61 9.24
C ILE A 193 -19.66 7.69 8.46
N VAL A 194 -19.57 6.38 8.67
CA VAL A 194 -20.37 5.38 7.95
C VAL A 194 -21.85 5.60 8.23
N LYS A 195 -22.19 5.92 9.48
CA LYS A 195 -23.56 6.28 9.84
C LYS A 195 -24.02 7.55 9.12
N LEU A 196 -23.19 8.60 9.11
CA LEU A 196 -23.52 9.86 8.44
C LEU A 196 -23.78 9.67 6.94
N LEU A 197 -22.94 8.87 6.26
CA LEU A 197 -23.11 8.56 4.84
C LEU A 197 -24.42 7.80 4.57
N LYS A 198 -24.76 6.81 5.41
CA LYS A 198 -26.05 6.10 5.32
C LYS A 198 -27.24 7.03 5.54
N ASP A 199 -27.16 7.92 6.52
CA ASP A 199 -28.21 8.90 6.81
C ASP A 199 -28.43 9.87 5.63
N LYS A 200 -27.41 10.04 4.76
CA LYS A 200 -27.48 10.82 3.51
C LYS A 200 -27.89 10.03 2.28
N GLY A 201 -28.21 8.74 2.42
CA GLY A 201 -28.58 7.86 1.31
C GLY A 201 -27.41 7.35 0.47
N VAL A 202 -26.17 7.57 0.91
CA VAL A 202 -24.98 7.05 0.21
C VAL A 202 -24.84 5.55 0.50
N ALA A 203 -24.69 4.75 -0.56
CA ALA A 203 -24.37 3.33 -0.42
C ALA A 203 -22.93 3.18 0.08
N VAL A 204 -22.77 2.81 1.35
CA VAL A 204 -21.49 2.69 2.04
C VAL A 204 -21.37 1.34 2.74
N ASP A 205 -20.19 0.72 2.62
CA ASP A 205 -19.83 -0.49 3.36
C ASP A 205 -18.39 -0.42 3.89
N VAL A 206 -18.01 -1.43 4.65
CA VAL A 206 -16.75 -1.52 5.37
C VAL A 206 -15.95 -2.72 4.88
N PHE A 207 -14.76 -2.46 4.32
CA PHE A 207 -13.87 -3.53 3.88
C PHE A 207 -13.46 -4.38 5.08
N ASN A 208 -13.72 -5.68 4.98
CA ASN A 208 -13.42 -6.66 6.02
C ASN A 208 -14.16 -6.40 7.37
N GLY A 209 -15.41 -5.91 7.34
CA GLY A 209 -16.20 -5.55 8.53
C GLY A 209 -16.64 -6.70 9.45
N ASN A 210 -16.70 -7.95 8.98
CA ASN A 210 -17.23 -9.10 9.72
C ASN A 210 -16.17 -9.85 10.58
N ILE A 211 -15.58 -9.16 11.57
CA ILE A 211 -14.46 -9.68 12.38
C ILE A 211 -14.88 -10.40 13.68
N ILE A 212 -16.17 -10.56 14.02
CA ILE A 212 -16.57 -11.17 15.31
C ILE A 212 -17.28 -12.53 15.18
N ILE A 213 -16.73 -13.50 15.94
CA ILE A 213 -17.09 -14.90 16.24
C ILE A 213 -16.71 -15.96 15.19
N GLY A 214 -15.56 -16.61 15.42
CA GLY A 214 -15.41 -18.06 15.23
C GLY A 214 -14.69 -18.58 13.99
N LEU A 215 -14.80 -17.98 12.80
CA LEU A 215 -14.33 -18.63 11.55
C LEU A 215 -13.51 -17.78 10.56
N ARG A 216 -13.31 -16.47 10.78
CA ARG A 216 -12.57 -15.58 9.85
C ARG A 216 -11.29 -14.95 10.41
N LEU A 217 -10.72 -15.51 11.48
CA LEU A 217 -9.41 -15.09 12.05
C LEU A 217 -8.28 -14.87 11.02
N PRO A 218 -8.13 -15.67 9.94
CA PRO A 218 -7.07 -15.43 8.96
C PRO A 218 -7.18 -14.09 8.24
N TYR A 219 -8.40 -13.58 8.05
CA TYR A 219 -8.65 -12.32 7.32
C TYR A 219 -8.62 -11.11 8.24
N ALA A 220 -8.60 -11.28 9.57
CA ALA A 220 -8.71 -10.18 10.53
C ALA A 220 -7.61 -9.11 10.38
N ASN A 221 -6.45 -9.48 9.82
CA ASN A 221 -5.34 -8.58 9.56
C ASN A 221 -5.37 -7.90 8.19
N LEU A 222 -6.25 -8.32 7.28
CA LEU A 222 -6.42 -7.68 5.97
C LEU A 222 -6.97 -6.28 6.15
N ARG A 223 -6.32 -5.34 5.48
CA ARG A 223 -6.73 -3.95 5.39
C ARG A 223 -6.68 -3.50 3.96
N THR A 224 -7.66 -2.73 3.54
CA THR A 224 -7.44 -1.87 2.37
C THR A 224 -6.77 -0.60 2.85
N HIS A 225 -5.56 -0.37 2.37
CA HIS A 225 -4.83 0.88 2.59
C HIS A 225 -4.84 1.74 1.31
N ARG A 226 -5.68 1.38 0.34
CA ARG A 226 -5.89 2.12 -0.91
C ARG A 226 -6.67 3.40 -0.64
N LYS A 227 -6.39 4.44 -1.45
CA LYS A 227 -7.14 5.69 -1.47
C LYS A 227 -7.44 6.00 -2.93
N ILE A 228 -8.64 5.67 -3.38
CA ILE A 228 -9.05 5.77 -4.77
C ILE A 228 -10.38 6.51 -4.79
N LEU A 229 -10.45 7.62 -5.54
CA LEU A 229 -11.71 8.25 -5.92
C LEU A 229 -11.81 8.17 -7.44
N ILE A 230 -12.93 7.69 -7.98
CA ILE A 230 -13.20 7.66 -9.42
C ILE A 230 -14.54 8.34 -9.65
N VAL A 231 -14.55 9.31 -10.56
CA VAL A 231 -15.74 10.08 -10.93
C VAL A 231 -16.03 9.87 -12.40
N ASP A 232 -17.23 9.38 -12.69
CA ASP A 232 -17.78 9.12 -14.01
C ASP A 232 -16.91 8.23 -14.92
N GLY A 233 -15.97 7.47 -14.34
CA GLY A 233 -14.95 6.76 -15.10
C GLY A 233 -14.07 7.67 -15.98
N LYS A 234 -14.05 8.99 -15.70
CA LYS A 234 -13.32 10.01 -16.48
C LYS A 234 -12.14 10.60 -15.71
N ILE A 235 -12.29 10.82 -14.41
CA ILE A 235 -11.27 11.38 -13.54
C ILE A 235 -11.07 10.41 -12.38
N ALA A 236 -9.81 10.18 -12.00
CA ALA A 236 -9.48 9.46 -10.78
C ALA A 236 -8.52 10.25 -9.89
N PHE A 237 -8.53 9.94 -8.61
CA PHE A 237 -7.57 10.44 -7.64
C PHE A 237 -6.99 9.27 -6.84
N THR A 238 -5.67 9.27 -6.64
CA THR A 238 -4.98 8.27 -5.80
C THR A 238 -3.70 8.83 -5.17
N GLY A 239 -3.22 8.22 -4.10
CA GLY A 239 -2.01 8.67 -3.38
C GLY A 239 -2.00 8.28 -1.90
N GLY A 240 -1.29 9.05 -1.07
CA GLY A 240 -1.08 8.72 0.35
C GLY A 240 -2.16 9.22 1.31
N MET A 241 -2.96 10.20 0.86
CA MET A 241 -3.81 11.02 1.72
C MET A 241 -5.11 10.32 2.18
N ASN A 242 -5.36 10.33 3.48
CA ASN A 242 -6.65 9.95 4.07
C ASN A 242 -7.60 11.15 4.11
N ILE A 243 -8.91 10.98 4.34
CA ILE A 243 -9.86 12.10 4.51
C ILE A 243 -9.93 12.48 5.99
N ARG A 244 -9.17 13.52 6.38
CA ARG A 244 -9.05 13.98 7.77
C ARG A 244 -8.70 15.47 7.85
N ALA A 245 -9.19 16.16 8.88
CA ALA A 245 -8.97 17.58 9.14
C ALA A 245 -7.50 17.92 9.39
N GLY A 246 -6.67 16.94 9.78
CA GLY A 246 -5.23 17.13 9.99
C GLY A 246 -4.46 17.56 8.73
N PHE A 247 -5.01 17.34 7.53
CA PHE A 247 -4.40 17.77 6.26
C PHE A 247 -4.91 19.13 5.77
N VAL A 248 -5.79 19.79 6.53
CA VAL A 248 -6.43 21.05 6.14
C VAL A 248 -5.78 22.21 6.89
N ARG A 249 -5.09 23.14 6.20
CA ARG A 249 -4.31 24.20 6.86
C ARG A 249 -5.18 25.08 7.74
N ARG A 250 -6.38 25.46 7.27
CA ARG A 250 -7.31 26.30 8.04
C ARG A 250 -7.80 25.65 9.35
N ILE A 251 -7.69 24.31 9.49
CA ILE A 251 -8.11 23.59 10.70
C ILE A 251 -6.90 23.27 11.58
N ALA A 252 -5.83 22.73 10.99
CA ALA A 252 -4.66 22.26 11.73
C ALA A 252 -3.61 23.34 12.03
N GLY A 253 -3.70 24.52 11.39
CA GLY A 253 -2.73 25.61 11.55
C GLY A 253 -1.32 25.15 11.19
N ASP A 254 -0.34 25.47 12.03
CA ASP A 254 1.07 25.10 11.82
C ASP A 254 1.36 23.61 12.07
N ALA A 255 0.41 22.86 12.63
CA ALA A 255 0.50 21.42 12.82
C ALA A 255 -0.07 20.62 11.63
N VAL A 256 -0.39 21.28 10.51
CA VAL A 256 -0.92 20.62 9.31
C VAL A 256 0.02 19.52 8.83
N ALA A 257 -0.52 18.31 8.67
CA ALA A 257 0.22 17.21 8.08
C ALA A 257 0.27 17.40 6.55
N PHE A 258 1.39 16.99 5.96
CA PHE A 258 1.56 16.97 4.51
C PHE A 258 1.38 15.54 3.98
N ASP A 259 0.85 15.42 2.78
CA ASP A 259 0.83 14.19 1.99
C ASP A 259 0.75 14.59 0.52
N THR A 260 0.92 13.64 -0.40
CA THR A 260 0.79 13.87 -1.84
C THR A 260 -0.31 13.00 -2.41
N HIS A 261 -1.14 13.61 -3.24
CA HIS A 261 -2.18 12.95 -4.02
C HIS A 261 -1.99 13.25 -5.51
N PHE A 262 -2.64 12.48 -6.37
CA PHE A 262 -2.50 12.61 -7.81
C PHE A 262 -3.87 12.57 -8.45
N LYS A 263 -4.17 13.56 -9.29
CA LYS A 263 -5.32 13.54 -10.19
C LYS A 263 -4.89 12.90 -11.50
N LEU A 264 -5.69 11.98 -12.00
CA LEU A 264 -5.42 11.19 -13.19
C LEU A 264 -6.59 11.28 -14.17
N GLU A 265 -6.26 11.45 -15.44
CA GLU A 265 -7.18 11.32 -16.58
C GLU A 265 -6.54 10.38 -17.60
N GLY A 266 -7.32 9.49 -18.23
CA GLY A 266 -6.82 8.57 -19.26
C GLY A 266 -6.97 7.07 -18.92
N PRO A 267 -6.32 6.18 -19.69
CA PRO A 267 -6.56 4.73 -19.63
C PRO A 267 -6.33 4.09 -18.27
N ALA A 268 -5.38 4.58 -17.47
CA ALA A 268 -5.05 4.01 -16.16
C ALA A 268 -6.23 4.08 -15.15
N ILE A 269 -7.27 4.87 -15.43
CA ILE A 269 -8.52 4.87 -14.64
C ILE A 269 -9.21 3.51 -14.68
N ALA A 270 -9.15 2.78 -15.79
CA ALA A 270 -9.77 1.46 -15.88
C ALA A 270 -9.15 0.46 -14.91
N ASP A 271 -7.84 0.54 -14.69
CA ASP A 271 -7.13 -0.33 -13.76
C ASP A 271 -7.46 0.02 -12.31
N LEU A 272 -7.48 1.31 -11.97
CA LEU A 272 -7.94 1.79 -10.67
C LEU A 272 -9.39 1.37 -10.40
N PHE A 273 -10.26 1.47 -11.40
CA PHE A 273 -11.66 1.05 -11.30
C PHE A 273 -11.78 -0.45 -11.10
N HIS A 274 -10.99 -1.25 -11.82
CA HIS A 274 -10.98 -2.70 -11.64
C HIS A 274 -10.56 -3.11 -10.23
N ILE A 275 -9.54 -2.46 -9.66
CA ILE A 275 -9.14 -2.66 -8.26
C ILE A 275 -10.31 -2.33 -7.31
N ALA A 276 -10.81 -1.09 -7.35
CA ALA A 276 -11.81 -0.61 -6.41
C ALA A 276 -13.13 -1.39 -6.53
N SER A 277 -13.56 -1.74 -7.75
CA SER A 277 -14.79 -2.51 -7.97
C SER A 277 -14.68 -3.96 -7.50
N GLU A 278 -13.51 -4.59 -7.59
CA GLU A 278 -13.30 -5.93 -7.00
C GLU A 278 -13.27 -5.88 -5.47
N ASP A 279 -12.72 -4.82 -4.86
CA ASP A 279 -12.78 -4.64 -3.40
C ASP A 279 -14.21 -4.36 -2.92
N TRP A 280 -14.98 -3.56 -3.66
CA TRP A 280 -16.40 -3.36 -3.43
C TRP A 280 -17.18 -4.66 -3.49
N ARG A 281 -16.97 -5.44 -4.55
CA ARG A 281 -17.60 -6.75 -4.75
C ARG A 281 -17.19 -7.72 -3.64
N PHE A 282 -15.95 -7.70 -3.20
CA PHE A 282 -15.49 -8.52 -2.09
C PHE A 282 -16.23 -8.18 -0.78
N ALA A 283 -16.46 -6.89 -0.52
CA ALA A 283 -17.16 -6.43 0.68
C ALA A 283 -18.67 -6.70 0.62
N THR A 284 -19.31 -6.41 -0.52
CA THR A 284 -20.78 -6.31 -0.63
C THR A 284 -21.42 -7.43 -1.46
N GLY A 285 -20.67 -8.08 -2.33
CA GLY A 285 -21.18 -9.01 -3.35
C GLY A 285 -21.76 -8.32 -4.60
N GLU A 286 -21.87 -6.99 -4.63
CA GLU A 286 -22.38 -6.24 -5.78
C GLU A 286 -21.34 -6.17 -6.90
N LEU A 287 -21.76 -6.45 -8.14
CA LEU A 287 -20.95 -6.24 -9.33
C LEU A 287 -21.33 -4.89 -9.98
N LEU A 288 -20.39 -3.94 -10.01
CA LEU A 288 -20.60 -2.63 -10.60
C LEU A 288 -20.61 -2.74 -12.14
N THR A 289 -21.80 -2.74 -12.73
CA THR A 289 -22.02 -2.89 -14.19
C THR A 289 -23.08 -1.92 -14.70
N GLY A 290 -23.16 -1.76 -16.03
CA GLY A 290 -24.12 -0.86 -16.69
C GLY A 290 -23.54 0.50 -17.06
N GLU A 291 -24.39 1.38 -17.59
CA GLU A 291 -23.97 2.68 -18.16
C GLU A 291 -23.29 3.60 -17.14
N ALA A 292 -23.75 3.59 -15.88
CA ALA A 292 -23.18 4.44 -14.83
C ALA A 292 -21.71 4.13 -14.56
N TRP A 293 -21.30 2.87 -14.71
CA TRP A 293 -19.97 2.37 -14.35
C TRP A 293 -19.04 2.18 -15.57
N LYS A 294 -19.38 2.77 -16.71
CA LYS A 294 -18.52 2.74 -17.90
C LYS A 294 -17.34 3.69 -17.77
N ILE A 295 -16.14 3.18 -18.07
CA ILE A 295 -14.95 4.00 -18.23
C ILE A 295 -15.14 4.93 -19.43
N ALA A 296 -14.87 6.22 -19.23
CA ALA A 296 -14.93 7.19 -20.30
C ALA A 296 -13.80 6.96 -21.31
N PRO A 297 -14.02 7.20 -22.61
CA PRO A 297 -12.94 7.14 -23.58
C PRO A 297 -11.85 8.17 -23.22
N PRO A 298 -10.56 7.79 -23.25
CA PRO A 298 -9.46 8.73 -23.04
C PRO A 298 -9.49 9.88 -24.05
N GLU A 299 -9.16 11.09 -23.60
CA GLU A 299 -9.11 12.28 -24.47
C GLU A 299 -7.83 12.30 -25.32
N ASN A 300 -6.70 11.87 -24.76
CA ASN A 300 -5.42 11.82 -25.46
C ASN A 300 -5.34 10.58 -26.39
N PRO A 301 -4.64 10.68 -27.53
CA PRO A 301 -4.40 9.53 -28.40
C PRO A 301 -3.35 8.57 -27.82
N PRO A 302 -3.39 7.28 -28.20
CA PRO A 302 -2.35 6.31 -27.83
C PRO A 302 -0.93 6.77 -28.22
N GLY A 303 0.04 6.42 -27.38
CA GLY A 303 1.47 6.77 -27.56
C GLY A 303 1.83 8.20 -27.15
N THR A 304 0.88 9.00 -26.66
CA THR A 304 1.11 10.37 -26.18
C THR A 304 0.95 10.47 -24.66
N GLY A 305 1.11 11.67 -24.10
CA GLY A 305 0.88 11.92 -22.68
C GLY A 305 1.81 11.16 -21.74
N THR A 306 1.43 11.14 -20.48
CA THR A 306 2.17 10.47 -19.43
C THR A 306 1.95 8.96 -19.48
N LEU A 307 3.04 8.30 -19.19
CA LEU A 307 3.29 6.90 -19.34
C LEU A 307 3.08 6.32 -17.92
N VAL A 308 2.00 5.55 -17.67
CA VAL A 308 1.55 5.13 -16.33
C VAL A 308 1.19 3.65 -16.28
N ARG A 309 1.66 2.94 -15.25
CA ARG A 309 1.14 1.63 -14.83
C ARG A 309 0.56 1.73 -13.42
N VAL A 310 -0.67 1.24 -13.24
CA VAL A 310 -1.24 1.03 -11.92
C VAL A 310 -0.67 -0.24 -11.33
N VAL A 311 -0.21 -0.19 -10.08
CA VAL A 311 0.40 -1.30 -9.37
C VAL A 311 -0.41 -1.59 -8.11
N GLY A 312 -1.31 -2.57 -8.22
CA GLY A 312 -2.05 -3.10 -7.08
C GLY A 312 -1.27 -4.21 -6.39
N SER A 313 -1.04 -4.09 -5.08
CA SER A 313 -0.42 -5.13 -4.26
C SER A 313 -1.32 -5.53 -3.09
N GLY A 314 -1.03 -6.67 -2.49
CA GLY A 314 -1.77 -7.16 -1.34
C GLY A 314 -1.43 -8.61 -0.96
N PRO A 315 -1.91 -9.10 0.18
CA PRO A 315 -1.66 -10.46 0.72
C PRO A 315 -2.37 -11.58 -0.07
N ASP A 316 -2.34 -11.50 -1.39
CA ASP A 316 -2.86 -12.47 -2.35
C ASP A 316 -1.72 -12.96 -3.28
N LYS A 317 -2.00 -13.17 -4.57
CA LYS A 317 -0.97 -13.53 -5.55
C LYS A 317 0.05 -12.40 -5.82
N ASN A 318 -0.28 -11.16 -5.45
CA ASN A 318 0.51 -9.95 -5.69
C ASN A 318 1.31 -9.50 -4.46
N VAL A 319 1.50 -10.39 -3.47
CA VAL A 319 2.11 -10.06 -2.16
C VAL A 319 3.52 -9.49 -2.24
N GLU A 320 4.27 -9.79 -3.30
CA GLU A 320 5.63 -9.28 -3.49
C GLU A 320 5.73 -8.27 -4.64
N THR A 321 4.62 -7.85 -5.24
CA THR A 321 4.65 -6.98 -6.42
C THR A 321 5.38 -5.67 -6.13
N ASN A 322 5.01 -4.94 -5.06
CA ASN A 322 5.67 -3.67 -4.73
C ASN A 322 7.14 -3.84 -4.37
N GLN A 323 7.48 -4.90 -3.63
CA GLN A 323 8.87 -5.19 -3.31
C GLN A 323 9.70 -5.45 -4.57
N ARG A 324 9.16 -6.23 -5.52
CA ARG A 324 9.83 -6.55 -6.79
C ARG A 324 9.97 -5.32 -7.68
N MET A 325 8.96 -4.45 -7.73
CA MET A 325 9.03 -3.16 -8.43
C MET A 325 10.17 -2.30 -7.87
N MET A 326 10.23 -2.12 -6.55
CA MET A 326 11.31 -1.35 -5.90
C MET A 326 12.69 -1.97 -6.13
N MET A 327 12.84 -3.29 -5.96
CA MET A 327 14.11 -3.98 -6.22
C MET A 327 14.58 -3.80 -7.67
N GLY A 328 13.66 -3.91 -8.63
CA GLY A 328 13.93 -3.65 -10.04
C GLY A 328 14.42 -2.24 -10.30
N ALA A 329 13.69 -1.27 -9.78
CA ALA A 329 14.01 0.14 -9.88
C ALA A 329 15.40 0.46 -9.30
N PHE A 330 15.72 -0.06 -8.10
CA PHE A 330 17.05 0.12 -7.50
C PHE A 330 18.17 -0.55 -8.30
N SER A 331 17.87 -1.67 -8.95
CA SER A 331 18.84 -2.40 -9.78
C SER A 331 19.19 -1.66 -11.08
N ILE A 332 18.24 -0.90 -11.64
CA ILE A 332 18.41 -0.17 -12.90
C ILE A 332 18.89 1.27 -12.72
N ALA A 333 18.81 1.83 -11.51
CA ALA A 333 19.22 3.21 -11.22
C ALA A 333 20.68 3.45 -11.58
N GLU A 334 20.99 4.54 -12.29
CA GLU A 334 22.32 4.89 -12.78
C GLU A 334 22.94 6.11 -12.09
N GLN A 335 22.13 7.08 -11.66
CA GLN A 335 22.60 8.37 -11.12
C GLN A 335 22.15 8.60 -9.67
N HIS A 336 20.85 8.51 -9.41
CA HIS A 336 20.30 8.79 -8.09
C HIS A 336 18.97 8.09 -7.81
N ILE A 337 18.73 7.84 -6.52
CA ILE A 337 17.50 7.33 -5.94
C ILE A 337 17.08 8.31 -4.85
N LEU A 338 15.93 8.94 -5.00
CA LEU A 338 15.31 9.76 -3.96
C LEU A 338 14.06 9.04 -3.43
N ILE A 339 13.96 8.93 -2.11
CA ILE A 339 12.82 8.30 -1.43
C ILE A 339 12.34 9.24 -0.34
N MET A 340 11.03 9.42 -0.25
CA MET A 340 10.35 10.03 0.89
C MET A 340 9.27 9.07 1.38
N THR A 341 9.33 8.69 2.64
CA THR A 341 8.37 7.76 3.23
C THR A 341 8.19 8.03 4.71
N PRO A 342 6.96 7.94 5.27
CA PRO A 342 6.77 8.18 6.70
C PRO A 342 7.31 7.05 7.57
N TYR A 343 7.36 5.83 7.03
CA TYR A 343 7.77 4.63 7.74
C TYR A 343 8.79 3.85 6.89
N LEU A 344 10.05 3.84 7.35
CA LEU A 344 11.19 3.16 6.69
C LEU A 344 11.63 1.96 7.53
N LEU A 345 10.96 0.83 7.31
CA LEU A 345 11.28 -0.49 7.85
C LEU A 345 11.50 -1.51 6.72
N PRO A 346 12.43 -1.26 5.76
CA PRO A 346 12.68 -2.19 4.67
C PRO A 346 13.17 -3.54 5.19
N ASP A 347 12.84 -4.60 4.47
CA ASP A 347 13.42 -5.90 4.70
C ASP A 347 14.85 -6.00 4.16
N ARG A 348 15.48 -7.15 4.37
CA ARG A 348 16.91 -7.32 4.10
C ARG A 348 17.20 -7.21 2.60
N GLU A 349 16.28 -7.65 1.78
CA GLU A 349 16.31 -7.64 0.32
C GLU A 349 16.35 -6.20 -0.19
N LEU A 350 15.43 -5.35 0.28
CA LEU A 350 15.41 -3.92 -0.09
C LEU A 350 16.63 -3.16 0.45
N ILE A 351 17.06 -3.43 1.68
CA ILE A 351 18.31 -2.85 2.22
C ILE A 351 19.50 -3.24 1.33
N SER A 352 19.61 -4.51 0.96
CA SER A 352 20.70 -5.00 0.11
C SER A 352 20.68 -4.34 -1.27
N ALA A 353 19.50 -4.15 -1.87
CA ALA A 353 19.36 -3.49 -3.16
C ALA A 353 19.80 -2.01 -3.10
N LEU A 354 19.32 -1.25 -2.12
CA LEU A 354 19.69 0.16 -1.91
C LEU A 354 21.20 0.32 -1.67
N VAL A 355 21.76 -0.49 -0.76
CA VAL A 355 23.19 -0.48 -0.46
C VAL A 355 24.03 -0.87 -1.68
N THR A 356 23.56 -1.82 -2.50
CA THR A 356 24.27 -2.23 -3.72
C THR A 356 24.25 -1.10 -4.76
N ALA A 357 23.13 -0.39 -4.90
CA ALA A 357 23.06 0.80 -5.75
C ALA A 357 24.02 1.89 -5.27
N ALA A 358 24.03 2.19 -3.95
CA ALA A 358 24.97 3.15 -3.36
C ALA A 358 26.43 2.78 -3.63
N ARG A 359 26.79 1.50 -3.48
CA ARG A 359 28.14 0.99 -3.78
C ARG A 359 28.52 1.03 -5.25
N ARG A 360 27.54 1.04 -6.17
CA ARG A 360 27.76 1.27 -7.61
C ARG A 360 28.05 2.74 -7.94
N GLY A 361 27.92 3.65 -6.97
CA GLY A 361 28.11 5.09 -7.16
C GLY A 361 26.81 5.87 -7.38
N VAL A 362 25.65 5.21 -7.28
CA VAL A 362 24.34 5.87 -7.31
C VAL A 362 24.15 6.64 -6.01
N SER A 363 23.76 7.92 -6.07
CA SER A 363 23.41 8.65 -4.85
C SER A 363 22.05 8.20 -4.31
N VAL A 364 21.98 7.86 -3.02
CA VAL A 364 20.74 7.34 -2.41
C VAL A 364 20.36 8.21 -1.23
N ASP A 365 19.28 8.97 -1.37
CA ASP A 365 18.76 9.87 -0.34
C ASP A 365 17.37 9.43 0.10
N ILE A 366 17.23 9.24 1.41
CA ILE A 366 16.00 8.77 2.01
C ILE A 366 15.53 9.77 3.06
N VAL A 367 14.40 10.42 2.80
CA VAL A 367 13.76 11.36 3.71
C VAL A 367 12.72 10.64 4.55
N VAL A 368 12.81 10.80 5.86
CA VAL A 368 11.83 10.30 6.83
C VAL A 368 11.45 11.41 7.81
N PRO A 369 10.24 11.37 8.42
CA PRO A 369 9.79 12.42 9.33
C PRO A 369 10.72 12.60 10.54
N GLY A 370 11.04 13.84 10.91
CA GLY A 370 11.73 14.16 12.15
C GLY A 370 10.84 13.97 13.38
N VAL A 371 9.57 14.33 13.25
CA VAL A 371 8.49 14.03 14.20
C VAL A 371 7.55 13.03 13.54
N ASN A 372 7.28 11.91 14.21
CA ASN A 372 6.46 10.83 13.68
C ASN A 372 5.19 10.66 14.54
N ASN A 373 4.04 10.45 13.91
CA ASN A 373 2.78 10.15 14.60
C ASN A 373 2.84 8.79 15.34
N LEU A 374 3.67 7.85 14.87
CA LEU A 374 3.87 6.52 15.45
C LEU A 374 5.24 6.40 16.13
N LYS A 375 5.31 6.73 17.42
CA LYS A 375 6.57 6.73 18.21
C LYS A 375 7.29 5.38 18.24
N LEU A 376 6.56 4.26 18.22
CA LEU A 376 7.17 2.92 18.21
C LEU A 376 7.81 2.63 16.85
N VAL A 377 7.14 3.01 15.76
CA VAL A 377 7.68 2.86 14.40
C VAL A 377 8.93 3.72 14.23
N ASP A 378 8.94 4.97 14.73
CA ASP A 378 10.12 5.83 14.70
C ASP A 378 11.35 5.20 15.39
N ARG A 379 11.15 4.52 16.53
CA ARG A 379 12.22 3.80 17.23
C ARG A 379 12.70 2.58 16.45
N ALA A 380 11.78 1.81 15.87
CA ALA A 380 12.12 0.66 15.03
C ALA A 380 12.92 1.09 13.79
N MET A 381 12.52 2.17 13.10
CA MET A 381 13.22 2.73 11.95
C MET A 381 14.66 3.10 12.32
N ARG A 382 14.81 3.84 13.43
CA ARG A 382 16.11 4.29 13.93
C ARG A 382 17.05 3.14 14.29
N ALA A 383 16.52 1.97 14.64
CA ALA A 383 17.29 0.76 14.89
C ALA A 383 17.91 0.16 13.62
N GLN A 384 17.40 0.48 12.42
CA GLN A 384 17.88 -0.04 11.14
C GLN A 384 18.72 0.95 10.33
N PHE A 385 18.73 2.24 10.67
CA PHE A 385 19.46 3.27 9.92
C PHE A 385 20.95 2.95 9.75
N ASP A 386 21.58 2.29 10.72
CA ASP A 386 23.00 1.90 10.62
C ASP A 386 23.29 0.93 9.48
N GLN A 387 22.30 0.13 9.05
CA GLN A 387 22.43 -0.81 7.94
C GLN A 387 22.50 -0.11 6.58
N LEU A 388 21.87 1.06 6.44
CA LEU A 388 21.85 1.86 5.22
C LEU A 388 23.03 2.85 5.20
N LEU A 389 23.25 3.58 6.30
CA LEU A 389 24.26 4.63 6.39
C LEU A 389 25.70 4.12 6.24
N LYS A 390 25.99 2.90 6.69
CA LYS A 390 27.36 2.35 6.65
C LYS A 390 27.88 2.09 5.24
N ASP A 391 27.00 2.00 4.25
CA ASP A 391 27.33 1.61 2.88
C ASP A 391 26.90 2.68 1.85
N GLY A 392 26.84 3.95 2.25
CA GLY A 392 26.75 5.09 1.34
C GLY A 392 25.34 5.66 1.09
N CYS A 393 24.29 5.08 1.67
CA CYS A 393 22.98 5.73 1.67
C CYS A 393 22.96 6.91 2.66
N ARG A 394 22.23 7.98 2.33
CA ARG A 394 21.98 9.14 3.20
C ARG A 394 20.56 9.11 3.71
N ILE A 395 20.38 9.40 5.00
CA ILE A 395 19.06 9.49 5.62
C ILE A 395 18.87 10.90 6.16
N TRP A 396 17.75 11.51 5.81
CA TRP A 396 17.38 12.87 6.18
C TRP A 396 16.17 12.85 7.11
N ARG A 397 16.29 13.51 8.27
CA ARG A 397 15.19 13.71 9.22
C ARG A 397 14.53 15.04 8.93
N ALA A 398 13.35 15.00 8.32
CA ALA A 398 12.58 16.18 7.95
C ALA A 398 12.26 17.06 9.16
N GLY A 399 12.51 18.37 9.04
CA GLY A 399 12.02 19.38 9.97
C GLY A 399 10.51 19.61 9.82
N GLY A 400 9.93 20.39 10.73
CA GLY A 400 8.54 20.83 10.62
C GLY A 400 7.48 19.77 10.93
N ALA A 401 6.31 19.94 10.32
CA ALA A 401 5.15 19.10 10.54
C ALA A 401 5.29 17.72 9.88
N PHE A 402 4.46 16.77 10.31
CA PHE A 402 4.51 15.39 9.83
C PHE A 402 4.19 15.32 8.33
N ASN A 403 5.05 14.68 7.55
CA ASN A 403 4.83 14.40 6.14
C ASN A 403 4.61 12.90 5.93
N HIS A 404 3.46 12.56 5.37
CA HIS A 404 3.00 11.20 5.13
C HIS A 404 3.11 10.79 3.65
N SER A 405 3.70 11.60 2.78
CA SER A 405 3.91 11.27 1.37
C SER A 405 4.74 9.99 1.20
N LYS A 406 4.37 9.17 0.20
CA LYS A 406 5.13 7.99 -0.25
C LYS A 406 5.59 8.23 -1.67
N LEU A 407 6.79 8.80 -1.80
CA LEU A 407 7.35 9.23 -3.06
C LEU A 407 8.68 8.54 -3.28
N MET A 408 8.91 8.10 -4.50
CA MET A 408 10.18 7.58 -4.94
C MET A 408 10.41 8.04 -6.37
N THR A 409 11.63 8.45 -6.69
CA THR A 409 12.02 8.78 -8.07
C THR A 409 13.47 8.40 -8.34
N ILE A 410 13.74 8.03 -9.59
CA ILE A 410 15.02 7.52 -10.06
C ILE A 410 15.40 8.23 -11.36
N ASP A 411 16.64 8.73 -11.37
CA ASP A 411 17.33 9.33 -12.52
C ASP A 411 16.49 10.36 -13.32
N GLY A 412 15.64 11.14 -12.63
CA GLY A 412 14.82 12.21 -13.24
C GLY A 412 13.85 11.74 -14.33
N ALA A 413 13.43 10.47 -14.31
CA ALA A 413 12.54 9.91 -15.33
C ALA A 413 11.48 8.95 -14.80
N TRP A 414 11.81 8.14 -13.79
CA TRP A 414 10.90 7.14 -13.25
C TRP A 414 10.43 7.56 -11.85
N SER A 415 9.14 7.49 -11.60
CA SER A 415 8.55 7.79 -10.30
C SER A 415 7.62 6.67 -9.85
N TYR A 416 7.57 6.45 -8.55
CA TYR A 416 6.71 5.47 -7.91
C TYR A 416 6.06 6.08 -6.68
N VAL A 417 4.75 6.29 -6.79
CA VAL A 417 3.98 7.13 -5.88
C VAL A 417 2.63 6.49 -5.58
N GLY A 418 2.10 6.63 -4.37
CA GLY A 418 0.85 5.95 -4.05
C GLY A 418 0.58 5.84 -2.56
N SER A 419 0.03 4.69 -2.16
CA SER A 419 -0.35 4.42 -0.78
C SER A 419 0.70 3.65 0.02
N SER A 420 1.67 3.00 -0.64
CA SER A 420 2.59 2.06 -0.01
C SER A 420 3.71 2.72 0.78
N ASN A 421 3.81 2.38 2.05
CA ASN A 421 5.03 2.66 2.82
C ASN A 421 6.10 1.59 2.58
N ILE A 422 7.33 1.86 3.03
CA ILE A 422 8.43 0.88 2.98
C ILE A 422 8.52 0.17 4.33
N ASP A 423 7.48 -0.58 4.69
CA ASP A 423 7.40 -1.36 5.93
C ASP A 423 6.78 -2.76 5.69
N PRO A 424 7.00 -3.73 6.60
CA PRO A 424 6.54 -5.10 6.39
C PRO A 424 5.02 -5.21 6.25
N ARG A 425 4.27 -4.33 6.90
CA ARG A 425 2.80 -4.35 6.84
C ARG A 425 2.30 -3.94 5.46
N SER A 426 2.80 -2.83 4.92
CA SER A 426 2.42 -2.31 3.60
C SER A 426 2.91 -3.26 2.50
N LEU A 427 4.11 -3.83 2.65
CA LEU A 427 4.69 -4.73 1.66
C LEU A 427 4.10 -6.14 1.65
N ARG A 428 3.44 -6.62 2.73
CA ARG A 428 2.97 -8.02 2.81
C ARG A 428 1.54 -8.22 3.28
N LEU A 429 0.92 -7.27 3.98
CA LEU A 429 -0.34 -7.48 4.71
C LEU A 429 -1.48 -6.54 4.30
N ASN A 430 -1.17 -5.31 3.88
CA ASN A 430 -2.17 -4.38 3.38
C ASN A 430 -2.37 -4.59 1.89
N PHE A 431 -3.60 -4.36 1.43
CA PHE A 431 -3.84 -4.06 0.03
C PHE A 431 -3.45 -2.60 -0.22
N GLU A 432 -2.56 -2.38 -1.18
CA GLU A 432 -2.06 -1.07 -1.56
C GLU A 432 -2.32 -0.80 -3.05
N VAL A 433 -2.18 0.45 -3.45
CA VAL A 433 -2.20 0.89 -4.85
C VAL A 433 -1.18 1.99 -5.05
N ASP A 434 -0.32 1.80 -6.05
CA ASP A 434 0.70 2.77 -6.43
C ASP A 434 0.67 2.99 -7.94
N LEU A 435 1.25 4.10 -8.37
CA LEU A 435 1.44 4.48 -9.76
C LEU A 435 2.92 4.41 -10.06
N GLU A 436 3.27 3.60 -11.04
CA GLU A 436 4.56 3.66 -11.71
C GLU A 436 4.44 4.62 -12.90
N ILE A 437 5.28 5.65 -12.92
CA ILE A 437 5.18 6.75 -13.88
C ILE A 437 6.53 6.92 -14.57
N LEU A 438 6.52 6.95 -15.90
CA LEU A 438 7.67 7.34 -16.73
C LEU A 438 7.37 8.67 -17.38
N ASP A 439 7.86 9.74 -16.77
CA ASP A 439 7.65 11.11 -17.21
C ASP A 439 8.68 12.01 -16.52
N ARG A 440 9.44 12.77 -17.30
CA ARG A 440 10.54 13.60 -16.78
C ARG A 440 10.03 14.81 -16.01
N ASP A 441 8.88 15.35 -16.39
CA ASP A 441 8.30 16.51 -15.71
C ASP A 441 7.69 16.09 -14.37
N VAL A 442 7.03 14.94 -14.32
CA VAL A 442 6.53 14.38 -13.05
C VAL A 442 7.70 14.00 -12.14
N ALA A 443 8.74 13.34 -12.67
CA ALA A 443 9.93 13.00 -11.90
C ALA A 443 10.59 14.24 -11.31
N ARG A 444 10.80 15.30 -12.12
CA ARG A 444 11.32 16.58 -11.64
C ARG A 444 10.46 17.19 -10.52
N GLN A 445 9.14 17.16 -10.65
CA GLN A 445 8.25 17.65 -9.58
C GLN A 445 8.42 16.86 -8.27
N VAL A 446 8.55 15.53 -8.36
CA VAL A 446 8.84 14.69 -7.19
C VAL A 446 10.22 15.00 -6.60
N GLU A 447 11.24 15.18 -7.43
CA GLU A 447 12.59 15.56 -7.00
C GLU A 447 12.59 16.91 -6.28
N GLU A 448 11.93 17.93 -6.85
CA GLU A 448 11.82 19.26 -6.25
C GLU A 448 11.09 19.22 -4.90
N ARG A 449 10.01 18.43 -4.80
CA ARG A 449 9.30 18.21 -3.55
C ARG A 449 10.20 17.59 -2.49
N ILE A 450 10.94 16.53 -2.83
CA ILE A 450 11.85 15.86 -1.90
C ILE A 450 13.01 16.80 -1.53
N GLY A 451 13.58 17.52 -2.50
CA GLY A 451 14.67 18.48 -2.33
C GLY A 451 14.32 19.61 -1.37
N LYS A 452 13.14 20.23 -1.50
CA LYS A 452 12.65 21.24 -0.55
C LYS A 452 12.61 20.72 0.89
N VAL A 453 12.20 19.46 1.09
CA VAL A 453 12.19 18.88 2.45
C VAL A 453 13.62 18.59 2.93
N ILE A 454 14.54 18.20 2.04
CA ILE A 454 15.96 17.97 2.37
C ILE A 454 16.62 19.28 2.86
N GLU A 455 16.31 20.43 2.25
CA GLU A 455 16.85 21.73 2.66
C GLU A 455 16.59 22.05 4.15
N ASP A 456 15.40 21.69 4.65
CA ASP A 456 15.00 21.86 6.05
C ASP A 456 15.26 20.62 6.93
N SER A 457 15.93 19.61 6.38
CA SER A 457 16.20 18.34 7.07
C SER A 457 17.52 18.32 7.81
N ARG A 458 17.63 17.39 8.77
CA ARG A 458 18.90 17.05 9.43
C ARG A 458 19.39 15.70 8.93
N GLU A 459 20.59 15.67 8.35
CA GLU A 459 21.24 14.42 7.96
C GLU A 459 21.55 13.56 9.20
N VAL A 460 21.28 12.25 9.11
CA VAL A 460 21.57 11.30 10.18
C VAL A 460 23.04 10.90 10.11
N ASN A 461 23.82 11.37 11.08
CA ASN A 461 25.22 10.98 11.20
C ASN A 461 25.39 9.61 11.89
N LEU A 462 26.10 8.68 11.24
CA LEU A 462 26.33 7.31 11.74
C LEU A 462 27.10 7.27 13.07
N ALA A 463 28.11 8.13 13.25
CA ALA A 463 28.90 8.16 14.49
C ALA A 463 28.01 8.62 15.66
N ARG A 464 27.21 9.67 15.45
CA ARG A 464 26.23 10.14 16.42
C ARG A 464 25.15 9.09 16.72
N LEU A 465 24.69 8.35 15.71
CA LEU A 465 23.71 7.28 15.90
C LEU A 465 24.25 6.17 16.82
N LYS A 466 25.54 5.81 16.67
CA LYS A 466 26.23 4.79 17.46
C LYS A 466 26.61 5.27 18.87
N SER A 467 26.87 6.56 19.07
CA SER A 467 27.29 7.13 20.36
C SER A 467 26.14 7.34 21.35
N ARG A 468 24.89 7.08 20.95
CA ARG A 468 23.71 7.18 21.84
C ARG A 468 23.81 6.22 23.04
N PRO A 469 23.18 6.56 24.18
CA PRO A 469 23.18 5.70 25.36
C PRO A 469 22.76 4.26 25.08
N PHE A 470 23.41 3.29 25.74
CA PHE A 470 23.16 1.86 25.51
C PHE A 470 21.68 1.49 25.71
N LEU A 471 21.04 1.99 26.77
CA LEU A 471 19.64 1.69 27.06
C LEU A 471 18.68 2.18 25.96
N GLU A 472 18.93 3.37 25.41
CA GLU A 472 18.14 3.86 24.28
C GLU A 472 18.30 2.97 23.05
N ARG A 473 19.54 2.60 22.72
CA ARG A 473 19.84 1.70 21.60
C ARG A 473 19.24 0.31 21.79
N LEU A 474 19.25 -0.20 23.01
CA LEU A 474 18.66 -1.49 23.35
C LEU A 474 17.13 -1.45 23.19
N LEU A 475 16.48 -0.40 23.68
CA LEU A 475 15.04 -0.21 23.53
C LEU A 475 14.63 -0.11 22.05
N ASP A 476 15.38 0.67 21.25
CA ASP A 476 15.15 0.74 19.80
C ASP A 476 15.23 -0.65 19.15
N ARG A 477 16.26 -1.44 19.51
CA ARG A 477 16.44 -2.81 18.99
C ARG A 477 15.36 -3.78 19.46
N ILE A 478 14.89 -3.69 20.71
CA ILE A 478 13.80 -4.52 21.22
C ILE A 478 12.50 -4.21 20.47
N ILE A 479 12.19 -2.92 20.28
CA ILE A 479 10.99 -2.51 19.52
C ILE A 479 11.10 -2.97 18.07
N TRP A 480 12.30 -2.88 17.47
CA TRP A 480 12.56 -3.39 16.13
C TRP A 480 12.32 -4.91 15.98
N LEU A 481 12.46 -5.72 17.02
CA LEU A 481 12.07 -7.15 16.94
C LEU A 481 10.57 -7.34 16.65
N GLY A 482 9.75 -6.34 16.96
CA GLY A 482 8.33 -6.30 16.63
C GLY A 482 8.01 -5.86 15.18
N SER A 483 9.02 -5.52 14.36
CA SER A 483 8.81 -4.98 12.99
C SER A 483 7.90 -5.81 12.09
N PRO A 484 7.83 -7.16 12.16
CA PRO A 484 6.86 -7.92 11.36
C PRO A 484 5.38 -7.57 11.62
N TYR A 485 5.10 -6.84 12.70
CA TYR A 485 3.76 -6.42 13.14
C TYR A 485 3.57 -4.90 13.21
N LEU A 486 4.65 -4.14 13.01
CA LEU A 486 4.63 -2.68 12.88
C LEU A 486 4.42 -2.35 11.40
#